data_AF-A0A951CX74-F1
#
_entry.id   AF-A0A951CX74-F1
#
_cell.length_a   1.000
_cell.length_b   1.000
_cell.length_c   1.000
_cell.angle_alpha   90.00
_cell.angle_beta   90.00
_cell.angle_gamma   90.00
#
_symmetry.space_group_name_H-M   'P 1'
#
loop_
_entity.id
_entity.type
_entity.pdbx_description
1 polymer ?
#
loop_
_entity_poly.entity_id
_entity_poly.type
_entity_poly.pdbx_seq_one_letter_code
_entity_poly.pdbx_strand_id
1 'polypeptide(L)'
;MAVDISPNVDPVKLAETLYDIRLWETQAEILRALETNRRVAVRGAYAVGKTTVLAVAALNFAIRYERARVLVVGPGWMTVRSVIWAEIHSLLARARWRLPADSINQTEIRLNSGNLIIV
;
A
#
# COMPACT_ATOMS: atom_id res chain seq x y z
N MET A 1 21.02 -2.29 5.67
CA MET A 1 20.21 -3.47 6.05
C MET A 1 19.26 -3.75 4.90
N ALA A 2 19.39 -4.89 4.23
CA ALA A 2 18.45 -5.26 3.16
C ALA A 2 17.14 -5.72 3.83
N VAL A 3 16.02 -5.08 3.51
CA VAL A 3 14.70 -5.53 4.00
C VAL A 3 14.22 -6.64 3.07
N ASP A 4 13.83 -7.77 3.64
CA ASP A 4 13.23 -8.86 2.87
C ASP A 4 11.82 -8.44 2.41
N ILE A 5 11.68 -8.26 1.10
CA ILE A 5 10.43 -7.92 0.42
C ILE A 5 9.87 -9.12 -0.36
N SER A 6 10.34 -10.33 -0.06
CA SER A 6 9.91 -11.54 -0.75
C SER A 6 8.40 -11.77 -0.56
N PRO A 7 7.70 -12.38 -1.54
CA PRO A 7 6.29 -12.73 -1.42
C PRO A 7 5.94 -13.64 -0.22
N ASN A 8 6.90 -14.29 0.42
CA ASN A 8 6.64 -15.15 1.58
C ASN A 8 6.64 -14.41 2.92
N VAL A 9 7.00 -13.12 2.95
CA VAL A 9 7.02 -12.31 4.17
C VAL A 9 5.59 -11.89 4.55
N ASP A 10 5.24 -12.00 5.84
CA ASP A 10 3.95 -11.54 6.35
C ASP A 10 3.74 -10.06 5.97
N PRO A 11 2.70 -9.70 5.20
CA PRO A 11 2.46 -8.32 4.77
C PRO A 11 2.36 -7.34 5.94
N VAL A 12 1.90 -7.79 7.10
CA VAL A 12 1.77 -6.96 8.31
C VAL A 12 3.14 -6.60 8.87
N LYS A 13 4.04 -7.58 8.99
CA LYS A 13 5.42 -7.35 9.45
C LYS A 13 6.19 -6.48 8.48
N LEU A 14 5.92 -6.63 7.17
CA LEU A 14 6.52 -5.79 6.16
C LEU A 14 6.10 -4.32 6.33
N ALA A 15 4.81 -4.07 6.55
CA ALA A 15 4.30 -2.74 6.81
C ALA A 15 4.91 -2.11 8.06
N GLU A 16 4.98 -2.87 9.15
CA GLU A 16 5.66 -2.46 10.39
C GLU A 16 7.11 -2.10 10.13
N THR A 17 7.85 -2.93 9.37
CA THR A 17 9.27 -2.78 9.11
C THR A 17 9.57 -1.58 8.21
N LEU A 18 8.81 -1.40 7.13
CA LEU A 18 9.07 -0.39 6.10
C LEU A 18 8.50 0.99 6.45
N TYR A 19 7.25 1.04 6.95
CA TYR A 19 6.49 2.28 7.09
C TYR A 19 6.28 2.74 8.53
N ASP A 20 6.91 2.03 9.48
CA ASP A 20 6.78 2.26 10.92
C ASP A 20 5.32 2.35 11.39
N ILE A 21 4.50 1.40 10.94
CA ILE A 21 3.07 1.37 11.23
C ILE A 21 2.64 0.07 11.87
N ARG A 22 1.92 0.16 12.99
CA ARG A 22 1.25 -0.99 13.60
C ARG A 22 -0.20 -1.02 13.17
N LEU A 23 -0.58 -2.12 12.52
CA LEU A 23 -1.95 -2.36 12.08
C LEU A 23 -2.70 -3.08 13.19
N TRP A 24 -3.94 -2.65 13.45
CA TRP A 24 -4.81 -3.37 14.38
C TRP A 24 -5.37 -4.63 13.73
N GLU A 25 -5.99 -5.49 14.54
CA GLU A 25 -6.38 -6.86 14.17
C GLU A 25 -7.10 -6.97 12.81
N THR A 26 -8.16 -6.18 12.59
CA THR A 26 -8.93 -6.23 11.34
C THR A 26 -8.14 -5.71 10.13
N GLN A 27 -7.28 -4.71 10.30
CA GLN A 27 -6.41 -4.26 9.20
C GLN A 27 -5.39 -5.34 8.83
N ALA A 28 -4.83 -6.02 9.83
CA ALA A 28 -3.92 -7.13 9.64
C ALA A 28 -4.62 -8.31 8.93
N GLU A 29 -5.86 -8.61 9.31
CA GLU A 29 -6.70 -9.61 8.64
C GLU A 29 -6.92 -9.28 7.17
N ILE A 30 -7.26 -8.01 6.85
CA ILE A 30 -7.46 -7.56 5.47
C ILE A 30 -6.19 -7.76 4.63
N LEU A 31 -5.02 -7.35 5.14
CA LEU A 31 -3.76 -7.53 4.40
C LEU A 31 -3.43 -9.00 4.17
N ARG A 32 -3.62 -9.86 5.18
CA ARG A 32 -3.37 -11.30 5.03
C ARG A 32 -4.38 -11.97 4.11
N ALA A 33 -5.62 -11.51 4.10
CA ALA A 33 -6.64 -12.00 3.18
C ALA A 33 -6.27 -11.71 1.72
N LEU A 34 -5.65 -10.55 1.43
CA LEU A 34 -5.20 -10.20 0.08
C LEU A 34 -4.09 -11.12 -0.46
N GLU A 35 -3.30 -11.76 0.40
CA GLU A 35 -2.24 -12.69 -0.02
C GLU A 35 -2.79 -14.02 -0.54
N THR A 36 -3.90 -14.48 0.03
CA THR A 36 -4.46 -15.82 -0.24
C THR A 36 -5.69 -15.77 -1.14
N ASN A 37 -6.33 -14.61 -1.28
CA ASN A 37 -7.57 -14.47 -2.02
C ASN A 37 -7.41 -13.51 -3.20
N ARG A 38 -7.86 -13.97 -4.38
CA ARG A 38 -7.92 -13.11 -5.58
C ARG A 38 -8.87 -11.91 -5.42
N ARG A 39 -9.88 -12.03 -4.56
CA ARG A 39 -10.89 -10.99 -4.33
C ARG A 39 -11.22 -10.93 -2.84
N VAL A 40 -11.12 -9.75 -2.26
CA VAL A 40 -11.47 -9.47 -0.86
C VAL A 40 -12.47 -8.33 -0.86
N ALA A 41 -13.60 -8.54 -0.19
CA ALA A 41 -14.60 -7.51 0.05
C ALA A 41 -14.69 -7.25 1.55
N VAL A 42 -14.57 -5.99 1.95
CA VAL A 42 -14.60 -5.57 3.35
C VAL A 42 -15.79 -4.64 3.53
N ARG A 43 -16.60 -4.90 4.55
CA ARG A 43 -17.72 -4.00 4.89
C ARG A 43 -17.15 -2.64 5.32
N GLY A 44 -17.67 -1.57 4.72
CA GLY A 44 -17.23 -0.21 5.04
C GLY A 44 -17.51 0.18 6.49
N ALA A 45 -16.59 0.94 7.08
CA ALA A 45 -16.71 1.52 8.41
C ALA A 45 -16.15 2.96 8.44
N TYR A 46 -16.59 3.74 9.43
CA TYR A 46 -16.21 5.15 9.59
C TYR A 46 -15.11 5.30 10.65
N ALA A 47 -14.12 6.16 10.38
CA ALA A 47 -13.03 6.49 11.29
C ALA A 47 -12.14 5.33 11.82
N VAL A 48 -12.15 4.17 11.16
CA VAL A 48 -11.36 2.97 11.59
C VAL A 48 -9.98 2.81 10.92
N GLY A 49 -9.50 3.83 10.20
CA GLY A 49 -8.23 3.73 9.46
C GLY A 49 -8.30 2.87 8.19
N LYS A 50 -9.47 2.78 7.54
CA LYS A 50 -9.62 2.04 6.27
C LYS A 50 -8.69 2.54 5.16
N THR A 51 -8.40 3.83 5.13
CA THR A 51 -7.49 4.44 4.15
C THR A 51 -6.06 3.94 4.34
N THR A 52 -5.62 3.86 5.59
CA THR A 52 -4.29 3.40 5.97
C THR A 52 -4.02 1.99 5.47
N VAL A 53 -4.93 1.04 5.70
CA VAL A 53 -4.74 -0.34 5.23
C VAL A 53 -4.77 -0.44 3.71
N LEU A 54 -5.57 0.36 3.00
CA LEU A 54 -5.57 0.42 1.54
C LEU A 54 -4.24 0.97 0.99
N ALA A 55 -3.71 2.03 1.61
CA ALA A 55 -2.42 2.62 1.22
C ALA A 55 -1.26 1.63 1.44
N VAL A 56 -1.25 0.94 2.59
CA VAL A 56 -0.28 -0.13 2.86
C VAL A 56 -0.42 -1.28 1.87
N ALA A 57 -1.65 -1.73 1.57
CA ALA A 57 -1.89 -2.78 0.60
C ALA A 57 -1.34 -2.42 -0.78
N ALA A 58 -1.60 -1.20 -1.25
CA ALA A 58 -1.10 -0.71 -2.53
C ALA A 58 0.43 -0.72 -2.59
N LEU A 59 1.09 -0.19 -1.56
CA LEU A 59 2.54 -0.14 -1.48
C LEU A 59 3.17 -1.54 -1.37
N ASN A 60 2.66 -2.39 -0.47
CA ASN A 60 3.15 -3.76 -0.30
C ASN A 60 3.01 -4.56 -1.59
N PHE A 61 1.88 -4.48 -2.28
CA PHE A 61 1.69 -5.18 -3.54
C PHE A 61 2.67 -4.68 -4.61
N ALA A 62 2.85 -3.36 -4.71
CA ALA A 62 3.73 -2.77 -5.70
C ALA A 62 5.20 -3.14 -5.51
N ILE A 63 5.69 -3.35 -4.28
CA ILE A 63 7.11 -3.67 -4.04
C ILE A 63 7.43 -5.16 -4.06
N ARG A 64 6.45 -6.04 -3.78
CA ARG A 64 6.69 -7.48 -3.60
C ARG A 64 6.60 -8.30 -4.89
N TYR A 65 5.83 -7.84 -5.86
CA TYR A 65 5.52 -8.60 -7.07
C TYR A 65 6.18 -7.99 -8.30
N GLU A 66 6.62 -8.83 -9.24
CA GLU A 66 7.15 -8.35 -10.51
C GLU A 66 6.03 -7.85 -11.43
N ARG A 67 6.31 -6.76 -12.17
CA ARG A 67 5.38 -6.13 -13.12
C ARG A 67 4.02 -5.77 -12.50
N ALA A 68 4.01 -5.45 -11.21
CA ALA A 68 2.80 -5.09 -10.49
C ALA A 68 2.21 -3.77 -11.00
N ARG A 69 0.89 -3.77 -11.25
CA ARG A 69 0.10 -2.57 -11.55
C ARG A 69 -0.99 -2.45 -10.49
N VAL A 70 -0.94 -1.37 -9.70
CA VAL A 70 -1.95 -1.08 -8.68
C VAL A 70 -2.77 0.11 -9.16
N LEU A 71 -4.05 -0.13 -9.42
CA LEU A 71 -5.01 0.92 -9.77
C LEU A 71 -5.89 1.20 -8.55
N VAL A 72 -5.91 2.45 -8.11
CA VAL A 72 -6.78 2.91 -7.03
C VAL A 72 -7.94 3.70 -7.64
N VAL A 73 -9.16 3.21 -7.45
CA VAL A 73 -10.39 3.87 -7.92
C VAL A 73 -11.26 4.31 -6.75
N GLY A 74 -12.07 5.34 -6.97
CA GLY A 74 -13.03 5.83 -5.99
C GLY A 74 -14.13 6.66 -6.63
N PRO A 75 -15.05 7.22 -5.83
CA PRO A 75 -16.21 7.96 -6.35
C PRO A 75 -15.85 9.20 -7.19
N GLY A 76 -14.64 9.75 -7.01
CA GLY A 76 -14.15 10.88 -7.81
C GLY A 76 -12.67 11.15 -7.56
N TRP A 77 -12.03 11.77 -8.55
CA TRP A 77 -10.59 12.09 -8.54
C TRP A 77 -10.16 12.83 -7.26
N MET A 78 -10.89 13.87 -6.86
CA MET A 78 -10.55 14.65 -5.68
C MET A 78 -10.55 13.81 -4.40
N THR A 79 -11.47 12.85 -4.28
CA THR A 79 -11.53 11.93 -3.12
C THR A 79 -10.35 10.98 -3.13
N VAL A 80 -10.02 10.40 -4.27
CA VAL A 80 -8.87 9.50 -4.40
C VAL A 80 -7.57 10.22 -4.05
N ARG A 81 -7.37 11.41 -4.63
CA ARG A 81 -6.19 12.25 -4.40
C ARG A 81 -6.09 12.72 -2.94
N SER A 82 -7.17 13.24 -2.36
CA SER A 82 -7.12 13.83 -1.02
C SER A 82 -7.12 12.80 0.12
N VAL A 83 -7.60 11.58 -0.13
CA VAL A 83 -7.71 10.54 0.92
C VAL A 83 -6.64 9.47 0.75
N ILE A 84 -6.70 8.67 -0.32
CA ILE A 84 -5.81 7.51 -0.47
C ILE A 84 -4.41 7.96 -0.90
N TRP A 85 -4.32 8.86 -1.89
CA TRP A 85 -3.02 9.32 -2.37
C TRP A 85 -2.26 10.12 -1.31
N ALA A 86 -2.95 11.00 -0.57
CA ALA A 86 -2.36 11.70 0.58
C ALA A 86 -1.82 10.74 1.64
N GLU A 87 -2.55 9.66 1.96
CA GLU A 87 -2.09 8.63 2.91
C GLU A 87 -0.86 7.88 2.38
N ILE A 88 -0.84 7.50 1.10
CA ILE A 88 0.34 6.86 0.48
C ILE A 88 1.56 7.77 0.61
N HIS A 89 1.43 9.05 0.26
CA HIS A 89 2.53 10.01 0.37
C HIS A 89 2.96 10.23 1.82
N SER A 90 2.01 10.25 2.77
CA SER A 90 2.28 10.32 4.21
C SER A 90 3.09 9.11 4.69
N LEU A 91 2.70 7.89 4.28
CA LEU A 91 3.44 6.66 4.59
C LEU A 91 4.86 6.68 4.02
N LEU A 92 5.02 7.15 2.78
CA LEU A 92 6.33 7.24 2.13
C LEU A 92 7.24 8.30 2.79
N ALA A 93 6.67 9.42 3.23
CA ALA A 93 7.42 10.48 3.90
C ALA A 93 8.00 10.03 5.25
N ARG A 94 7.32 9.12 5.96
CA ARG A 94 7.79 8.56 7.25
C ARG A 94 8.46 7.18 7.12
N ALA A 95 8.58 6.65 5.91
CA ALA A 95 9.12 5.30 5.71
C ALA A 95 10.58 5.23 6.16
N ARG A 96 10.92 4.17 6.90
CA ARG A 96 12.31 3.89 7.28
C ARG A 96 13.15 3.43 6.10
N TRP A 97 12.49 2.81 5.13
CA TRP A 97 13.10 2.38 3.88
C TRP A 97 12.62 3.27 2.74
N ARG A 98 13.57 3.85 2.03
CA ARG A 98 13.27 4.71 0.88
C ARG A 98 12.82 3.83 -0.28
N LEU A 99 11.60 4.07 -0.75
CA LEU A 99 11.04 3.39 -1.90
C LEU A 99 11.94 3.60 -3.13
N PRO A 100 12.36 2.53 -3.83
CA PRO A 100 13.18 2.62 -5.02
C PRO A 100 12.31 3.01 -6.22
N ALA A 101 11.97 4.28 -6.28
CA ALA A 101 11.08 4.85 -7.28
C ALA A 101 11.85 5.67 -8.32
N ASP A 102 11.48 5.49 -9.59
CA ASP A 102 11.91 6.36 -10.69
C ASP A 102 11.16 7.70 -10.62
N SER A 103 9.87 7.65 -10.25
CA SER A 103 9.03 8.84 -10.12
C SER A 103 7.97 8.66 -9.04
N ILE A 104 7.69 9.75 -8.32
CA ILE A 104 6.59 9.87 -7.34
C ILE A 104 5.93 11.21 -7.61
N ASN A 105 4.70 11.21 -8.10
CA ASN A 105 3.96 12.45 -8.41
C ASN A 105 2.51 12.38 -7.89
N GLN A 106 1.63 13.23 -8.41
CA GLN A 106 0.24 13.35 -7.96
C GLN A 106 -0.72 12.34 -8.61
N THR A 107 -0.28 11.60 -9.62
CA THR A 107 -1.11 10.66 -10.41
C THR A 107 -0.53 9.25 -10.47
N GLU A 108 0.80 9.12 -10.33
CA GLU A 108 1.49 7.84 -10.37
C GLU A 108 2.71 7.77 -9.44
N ILE A 109 3.05 6.53 -9.07
CA ILE A 109 4.33 6.14 -8.47
C ILE A 109 4.90 5.04 -9.33
N ARG A 110 6.05 5.28 -9.96
CA ARG A 110 6.78 4.30 -10.77
C ARG A 110 7.98 3.79 -10.00
N LEU A 111 8.06 2.48 -9.83
CA LEU A 111 9.20 1.81 -9.21
C LEU A 111 10.26 1.48 -10.27
N ASN A 112 11.52 1.47 -9.86
CA ASN A 112 12.65 1.09 -10.73
C ASN A 112 12.54 -0.35 -11.27
N SER A 113 11.75 -1.21 -10.62
CA SER A 113 11.40 -2.55 -11.06
C SER A 113 10.43 -2.58 -12.26
N GLY A 114 9.92 -1.42 -12.69
CA GLY A 114 8.86 -1.31 -13.70
C GLY A 114 7.44 -1.43 -13.14
N ASN A 115 7.30 -1.59 -11.82
CA ASN A 115 6.01 -1.62 -11.13
C ASN A 115 5.41 -0.22 -11.04
N LEU A 116 4.08 -0.14 -10.93
CA LEU A 116 3.36 1.13 -11.00
C LEU A 116 2.14 1.14 -10.07
N ILE A 117 1.95 2.26 -9.37
CA ILE A 117 0.71 2.61 -8.70
C ILE A 117 0.11 3.82 -9.40
N ILE A 118 -1.16 3.78 -9.76
CA ILE A 118 -1.90 4.86 -10.43
C ILE A 118 -3.23 5.15 -9.74
N VAL A 119 -3.66 6.39 -9.84
CA VAL A 119 -4.93 6.94 -9.35
C VAL A 119 -5.70 7.66 -10.45
#